data_AF-A0A9J6GVQ1-F1
#
_entry.id   AF-A0A9J6GVQ1-F1
#
_cell.length_a   1.000
_cell.length_b   1.000
_cell.length_c   1.000
_cell.angle_alpha   90.00
_cell.angle_beta   90.00
_cell.angle_gamma   90.00
#
_symmetry.space_group_name_H-M   'P 1'
#
loop_
_entity.id
_entity.type
_entity.pdbx_description
1 polymer ?
#
loop_
_entity_poly.entity_id
_entity_poly.type
_entity_poly.pdbx_seq_one_letter_code
_entity_poly.pdbx_strand_id
1 'polypeptide(L)'
;MLKRISNKHKGMKETTLLRLFLAFGISRVLFVAPPPPFMKLTKAEKSKLDIIIRKGIKCAVGLPPKTSTAKILSMGVSSTIDELIQAVNASQQQWLLSSKAGRRILERLGY
;
A
#
# COMPACT_ATOMS: atom_id res chain seq x y z
N MET A 1 -1.07 -16.39 -2.78
CA MET A 1 0.34 -16.39 -3.25
C MET A 1 1.33 -16.42 -2.09
N LEU A 2 1.31 -15.46 -1.15
CA LEU A 2 2.28 -15.40 -0.02
C LEU A 2 2.39 -16.69 0.80
N LYS A 3 1.27 -17.32 1.18
CA LYS A 3 1.28 -18.63 1.89
C LYS A 3 2.01 -19.74 1.12
N ARG A 4 2.01 -19.71 -0.21
CA ARG A 4 2.71 -20.71 -1.04
C ARG A 4 4.23 -20.45 -1.09
N ILE A 5 4.66 -19.20 -0.89
CA ILE A 5 6.06 -18.78 -0.97
C ILE A 5 6.74 -18.86 0.41
N SER A 6 5.97 -18.73 1.49
CA SER A 6 6.43 -18.73 2.89
C SER A 6 6.74 -20.12 3.48
N ASN A 7 7.17 -21.10 2.68
CA ASN A 7 7.27 -22.49 3.15
C ASN A 7 8.28 -22.68 4.32
N LYS A 8 7.88 -23.42 5.37
CA LYS A 8 8.56 -23.49 6.69
C LYS A 8 10.00 -24.07 6.65
N HIS A 9 10.38 -24.75 5.57
CA HIS A 9 11.65 -25.51 5.48
C HIS A 9 12.68 -24.95 4.47
N LYS A 10 12.26 -24.12 3.49
CA LYS A 10 13.14 -23.46 2.48
C LYS A 10 12.61 -22.08 2.03
N GLY A 11 11.79 -21.42 2.86
CA GLY A 11 11.07 -20.19 2.51
C GLY A 11 11.93 -18.92 2.60
N MET A 12 11.50 -17.88 1.89
CA MET A 12 12.09 -16.54 1.98
C MET A 12 12.02 -15.99 3.41
N LYS A 13 13.07 -15.26 3.83
CA LYS A 13 13.10 -14.53 5.10
C LYS A 13 11.92 -13.55 5.18
N GLU A 14 11.42 -13.34 6.39
CA GLU A 14 10.29 -12.45 6.70
C GLU A 14 10.41 -11.08 6.04
N THR A 15 11.60 -10.46 6.11
CA THR A 15 11.89 -9.16 5.52
C THR A 15 11.77 -9.15 3.99
N THR A 16 12.22 -10.21 3.32
CA THR A 16 12.08 -10.37 1.88
C THR A 16 10.62 -10.57 1.49
N LEU A 17 9.86 -11.31 2.29
CA LEU A 17 8.46 -11.60 2.02
C LEU A 17 7.57 -10.38 2.27
N LEU A 18 7.90 -9.58 3.28
CA LEU A 18 7.36 -8.23 3.49
C LEU A 18 7.64 -7.33 2.29
N ARG A 19 8.91 -7.22 1.86
CA ARG A 19 9.27 -6.42 0.67
C ARG A 19 8.51 -6.86 -0.56
N LEU A 20 8.36 -8.16 -0.77
CA LEU A 20 7.58 -8.70 -1.88
C LEU A 20 6.10 -8.30 -1.79
N PHE A 21 5.51 -8.38 -0.59
CA PHE A 21 4.14 -7.94 -0.38
C PHE A 21 3.97 -6.43 -0.59
N LEU A 22 4.92 -5.60 -0.11
CA LEU A 22 4.89 -4.17 -0.35
C LEU A 22 5.03 -3.87 -1.86
N ALA A 23 6.01 -4.46 -2.53
CA ALA A 23 6.28 -4.22 -3.95
C ALA A 23 5.15 -4.69 -4.87
N PHE A 24 4.52 -5.84 -4.61
CA PHE A 24 3.46 -6.39 -5.48
C PHE A 24 2.06 -6.14 -4.94
N GLY A 25 1.84 -6.36 -3.64
CA GLY A 25 0.53 -6.25 -3.00
C GLY A 25 0.06 -4.81 -2.94
N ILE A 26 0.89 -3.89 -2.41
CA ILE A 26 0.51 -2.47 -2.35
C ILE A 26 0.42 -1.87 -3.75
N SER A 27 1.38 -2.14 -4.64
CA SER A 27 1.32 -1.66 -6.02
C SER A 27 0.07 -2.12 -6.75
N ARG A 28 -0.37 -3.37 -6.54
CA ARG A 28 -1.62 -3.87 -7.14
C ARG A 28 -2.84 -3.19 -6.54
N VAL A 29 -2.87 -2.97 -5.23
CA VAL A 29 -3.96 -2.24 -4.56
C VAL A 29 -4.07 -0.82 -5.10
N LEU A 30 -2.94 -0.10 -5.18
CA LEU A 30 -2.88 1.26 -5.72
C LEU A 30 -3.24 1.33 -7.21
N PHE A 31 -2.97 0.28 -7.98
CA PHE A 31 -3.37 0.23 -9.39
C PHE A 31 -4.87 -0.02 -9.57
N VAL A 32 -5.44 -0.96 -8.80
CA VAL A 32 -6.85 -1.36 -8.92
C VAL A 32 -7.80 -0.37 -8.25
N ALA A 33 -7.39 0.21 -7.12
CA ALA A 33 -8.11 1.25 -6.40
C ALA A 33 -7.24 2.53 -6.43
N PRO A 34 -7.21 3.24 -7.58
CA PRO A 34 -6.32 4.37 -7.76
C PRO A 34 -6.66 5.50 -6.77
N PRO A 35 -5.63 6.21 -6.26
CA PRO A 35 -5.84 7.32 -5.36
C PRO A 35 -6.70 8.43 -6.01
N PRO A 36 -7.38 9.27 -5.22
CA PRO A 36 -8.02 10.48 -5.72
C PRO A 36 -6.99 11.34 -6.45
N PRO A 37 -7.29 11.85 -7.66
CA PRO A 37 -8.63 12.21 -8.16
C PRO A 37 -9.37 11.13 -8.99
N PHE A 38 -8.78 9.96 -9.22
CA PHE A 38 -9.29 9.00 -10.21
C PHE A 38 -10.46 8.15 -9.72
N MET A 39 -10.59 7.93 -8.41
CA MET A 39 -11.69 7.17 -7.81
C MET A 39 -12.04 7.73 -6.43
N LYS A 40 -13.32 8.06 -6.22
CA LYS A 40 -13.83 8.45 -4.89
C LYS A 40 -14.14 7.17 -4.09
N LEU A 41 -13.18 6.72 -3.29
CA LEU A 41 -13.38 5.58 -2.38
C LEU A 41 -14.27 5.99 -1.20
N THR A 42 -15.34 5.24 -0.97
CA THR A 42 -16.18 5.39 0.22
C THR A 42 -15.42 4.94 1.48
N LYS A 43 -15.84 5.42 2.65
CA LYS A 43 -15.24 5.00 3.94
C LYS A 43 -15.27 3.47 4.13
N ALA A 44 -16.34 2.81 3.66
CA ALA A 44 -16.49 1.37 3.74
C ALA A 44 -15.47 0.63 2.85
N GLU A 45 -15.20 1.13 1.64
CA GLU A 45 -14.21 0.55 0.73
C GLU A 45 -12.79 0.72 1.25
N LYS A 46 -12.46 1.91 1.77
CA LYS A 46 -11.16 2.16 2.43
C LYS A 46 -10.93 1.18 3.57
N SER A 47 -11.93 0.97 4.43
CA SER A 47 -11.86 -0.01 5.51
C SER A 47 -11.64 -1.45 5.01
N LYS A 48 -12.30 -1.84 3.91
CA LYS A 48 -12.06 -3.13 3.26
C LYS A 48 -10.62 -3.26 2.76
N LEU A 49 -10.08 -2.24 2.10
CA LEU A 49 -8.69 -2.23 1.62
C LEU A 49 -7.70 -2.36 2.76
N ASP A 50 -7.89 -1.62 3.86
CA ASP A 50 -7.07 -1.74 5.06
C ASP A 50 -7.10 -3.16 5.66
N ILE A 51 -8.26 -3.82 5.65
CA ILE A 51 -8.37 -5.22 6.08
C ILE A 51 -7.53 -6.14 5.18
N ILE A 52 -7.55 -5.92 3.87
CA ILE A 52 -6.76 -6.71 2.90
C ILE A 52 -5.26 -6.49 3.13
N ILE A 53 -4.84 -5.23 3.28
CA ILE A 53 -3.44 -4.86 3.56
C ILE A 53 -2.97 -5.52 4.86
N ARG A 54 -3.73 -5.37 5.96
CA ARG A 54 -3.39 -6.00 7.25
C ARG A 54 -3.33 -7.52 7.17
N LYS A 55 -4.23 -8.17 6.43
CA LYS A 55 -4.19 -9.63 6.22
C LYS A 55 -2.94 -10.04 5.45
N GLY A 56 -2.53 -9.27 4.45
CA GLY A 56 -1.30 -9.49 3.69
C GLY A 56 -0.05 -9.36 4.56
N ILE A 57 0.03 -8.29 5.38
CA ILE A 57 1.14 -8.08 6.31
C ILE A 57 1.19 -9.19 7.37
N LYS A 58 0.05 -9.56 7.98
CA LYS A 58 -0.02 -10.71 8.90
C LYS A 58 0.53 -11.98 8.25
N CYS A 59 0.12 -12.24 7.02
CA CYS A 59 0.61 -13.39 6.26
C CYS A 59 2.12 -13.29 5.98
N ALA A 60 2.63 -12.09 5.76
CA ALA A 60 4.03 -11.87 5.41
C ALA A 60 4.98 -12.02 6.60
N VAL A 61 4.52 -11.60 7.78
CA VAL A 61 5.22 -11.72 9.06
C VAL A 61 5.01 -13.11 9.70
N GLY A 62 4.15 -13.95 9.13
CA GLY A 62 3.80 -15.25 9.71
C GLY A 62 2.90 -15.16 10.95
N LEU A 63 2.23 -14.02 11.17
CA LEU A 63 1.34 -13.81 12.30
C LEU A 63 0.00 -14.53 12.11
N PRO A 64 -0.60 -15.05 13.21
CA PRO A 64 -1.94 -15.59 13.18
C PRO A 64 -2.98 -14.58 12.65
N PRO A 65 -4.05 -15.04 11.98
CA PRO A 65 -5.10 -14.15 11.48
C PRO A 65 -5.79 -13.35 12.60
N LYS A 66 -5.83 -13.92 13.82
CA LYS A 66 -6.43 -13.35 15.03
C LYS A 66 -5.58 -12.27 15.72
N THR A 67 -4.37 -11.97 15.24
CA THR A 67 -3.52 -10.96 15.88
C THR A 67 -4.20 -9.58 15.90
N SER A 68 -4.13 -8.91 17.04
CA SER A 68 -4.72 -7.59 17.26
C SER A 68 -4.20 -6.56 16.24
N THR A 69 -5.11 -5.77 15.69
CA THR A 69 -4.79 -4.68 14.77
C THR A 69 -3.89 -3.63 15.41
N ALA A 70 -4.09 -3.32 16.69
CA ALA A 70 -3.27 -2.35 17.43
C ALA A 70 -1.80 -2.78 17.48
N LYS A 71 -1.54 -4.06 17.74
CA LYS A 71 -0.17 -4.62 17.74
C LYS A 71 0.48 -4.58 16.36
N ILE A 72 -0.30 -4.59 15.28
CA ILE A 72 0.27 -4.55 13.93
C ILE A 72 0.60 -3.13 13.52
N LEU A 73 -0.26 -2.18 13.86
CA LEU A 73 -0.01 -0.76 13.67
C LEU A 73 1.21 -0.31 14.49
N SER A 74 1.38 -0.82 15.72
CA SER A 74 2.54 -0.49 16.56
C SER A 74 3.87 -1.03 16.03
N MET A 75 3.88 -1.98 15.09
CA MET A 75 5.12 -2.45 14.46
C MET A 75 5.65 -1.45 13.41
N GLY A 76 4.85 -0.44 13.01
CA GLY A 76 5.24 0.54 11.98
C GLY A 76 5.34 -0.05 10.56
N VAL A 77 4.99 -1.33 10.36
CA VAL A 77 5.07 -2.01 9.06
C VAL A 77 3.80 -1.82 8.24
N SER A 78 2.67 -1.47 8.88
CA SER A 78 1.38 -1.32 8.23
C SER A 78 1.04 0.15 8.05
N SER A 79 1.20 0.67 6.84
CA SER A 79 0.61 1.94 6.44
C SER A 79 -0.90 1.79 6.22
N THR A 80 -1.66 2.80 6.58
CA THR A 80 -3.10 2.89 6.27
C THR A 80 -3.29 3.24 4.79
N ILE A 81 -4.42 2.86 4.18
CA ILE A 81 -4.70 3.21 2.78
C ILE A 81 -4.66 4.72 2.54
N ASP A 82 -5.10 5.52 3.50
CA ASP A 82 -5.06 6.98 3.40
C ASP A 82 -3.61 7.51 3.39
N GLU A 83 -2.71 6.93 4.17
CA GLU A 83 -1.28 7.28 4.16
C GLU A 83 -0.64 6.89 2.82
N LEU A 84 -0.98 5.71 2.30
CA LEU A 84 -0.50 5.26 0.98
C LEU A 84 -0.98 6.18 -0.14
N ILE A 85 -2.24 6.61 -0.09
CA ILE A 85 -2.81 7.58 -1.04
C ILE A 85 -2.05 8.90 -0.95
N GLN A 86 -1.82 9.43 0.26
CA GLN A 86 -1.09 10.68 0.46
C GLN A 86 0.35 10.58 -0.06
N ALA A 87 1.06 9.48 0.25
CA ALA A 87 2.42 9.25 -0.20
C ALA A 87 2.53 9.17 -1.73
N VAL A 88 1.59 8.49 -2.38
CA VAL A 88 1.53 8.40 -3.85
C VAL A 88 1.23 9.76 -4.46
N ASN A 89 0.25 10.50 -3.92
CA ASN A 89 -0.10 11.83 -4.43
C ASN A 89 1.09 12.80 -4.30
N ALA A 90 1.79 12.81 -3.17
CA ALA A 90 2.99 13.63 -2.99
C ALA A 90 4.09 13.27 -4.00
N SER A 91 4.32 11.97 -4.23
CA SER A 91 5.28 11.49 -5.22
C SER A 91 4.91 11.91 -6.65
N GLN A 92 3.63 11.81 -7.01
CA GLN A 92 3.11 12.22 -8.31
C GLN A 92 3.24 13.73 -8.53
N GLN A 93 2.92 14.54 -7.53
CA GLN A 93 3.12 15.99 -7.59
C GLN A 93 4.60 16.33 -7.81
N GLN A 94 5.51 15.68 -7.07
CA GLN A 94 6.94 15.88 -7.24
C GLN A 94 7.42 15.49 -8.65
N TRP A 95 6.88 14.41 -9.23
CA TRP A 95 7.16 14.00 -10.61
C TRP A 95 6.61 14.99 -11.65
N LEU A 96 5.43 15.55 -11.43
CA LEU A 96 4.88 16.57 -12.31
C LEU A 96 5.73 17.85 -12.27
N LEU A 97 6.18 18.27 -11.08
CA LEU A 97 7.06 19.42 -10.92
C LEU A 97 8.43 19.25 -11.60
N SER A 98 8.96 18.03 -11.64
CA SER A 98 10.29 17.78 -12.22
C SER A 98 10.33 17.88 -13.74
N SER A 99 9.18 17.78 -14.43
CA SER A 99 9.10 17.83 -15.89
C SER A 99 8.49 19.15 -16.41
N LYS A 100 8.93 19.63 -17.57
CA LYS A 100 8.36 20.83 -18.21
C LYS A 100 6.87 20.64 -18.57
N ALA A 101 6.51 19.45 -19.04
CA ALA A 101 5.12 19.12 -19.37
C ALA A 101 4.24 19.02 -18.11
N GLY A 102 4.76 18.39 -17.04
CA GLY A 102 4.02 18.27 -15.78
C GLY A 102 3.79 19.61 -15.09
N ARG A 103 4.76 20.53 -15.11
CA ARG A 103 4.56 21.91 -14.61
C ARG A 103 3.43 22.65 -15.34
N ARG A 104 3.38 22.55 -16.67
CA ARG A 104 2.26 23.13 -17.46
C ARG A 104 0.90 22.52 -17.10
N ILE A 105 0.86 21.23 -16.77
CA ILE A 105 -0.38 20.57 -16.31
C ILE A 105 -0.81 21.11 -14.95
N LEU A 106 0.12 21.27 -14.01
CA LEU A 106 -0.15 21.81 -12.68
C LEU A 106 -0.66 23.26 -12.75
N GLU A 107 0.02 24.11 -13.52
CA GLU A 107 -0.39 25.51 -13.79
C GLU A 107 -1.82 25.57 -14.35
N ARG A 108 -2.17 24.68 -15.29
CA ARG A 108 -3.52 24.61 -15.86
C ARG A 108 -4.59 24.17 -14.85
N LEU A 109 -4.22 23.34 -13.89
CA LEU A 109 -5.11 22.85 -12.84
C LEU A 109 -5.23 23.81 -11.64
N GLY A 110 -4.46 24.89 -11.62
CA GLY A 110 -4.46 25.88 -10.53
C GLY A 110 -3.71 25.43 -9.27
N TYR A 111 -2.73 24.53 -9.43
CA TYR A 111 -1.81 24.12 -8.38
C TYR A 111 -0.51 24.92 -8.41
#